data_AF-A0A661PGE9-F1
#
_entry.id   AF-A0A661PGE9-F1
#
_cell.length_a   1.000
_cell.length_b   1.000
_cell.length_c   1.000
_cell.angle_alpha   90.00
_cell.angle_beta   90.00
_cell.angle_gamma   90.00
#
_symmetry.space_group_name_H-M   'P 1'
#
loop_
_entity.id
_entity.type
_entity.pdbx_description
1 polymer ?
#
loop_
_entity_poly.entity_id
_entity_poly.type
_entity_poly.pdbx_seq_one_letter_code
_entity_poly.pdbx_strand_id
1 'polypeptide(L)' 'MLLFDPKTNERAYADDKTRELMDKVIKFFEDKGLESIKEDFHERVWNHDFVEFAKQSQLF' A
#
# COMPACT_ATOMS: atom_id res chain seq x y z
N MET A 1 11.73 17.38 2.66
CA MET A 1 11.17 16.02 2.79
C MET A 1 9.66 16.18 2.79
N LEU A 2 8.97 15.64 1.77
CA LEU A 2 7.52 15.65 1.74
C LEU A 2 7.06 14.51 2.66
N LEU A 3 6.39 14.83 3.76
CA LEU A 3 5.78 13.83 4.63
C LEU A 3 4.41 13.53 4.04
N PHE A 4 4.22 12.30 3.54
CA PHE A 4 2.92 11.86 3.07
C PHE A 4 2.09 11.47 4.28
N ASP A 5 0.94 12.11 4.46
CA ASP A 5 -0.04 11.69 5.45
C ASP A 5 -0.98 10.66 4.80
N PRO A 6 -0.93 9.39 5.24
CA PRO A 6 -1.77 8.32 4.70
C PRO A 6 -3.28 8.56 4.94
N LYS A 7 -3.65 9.43 5.87
CA LYS A 7 -5.05 9.78 6.16
C LYS A 7 -5.60 10.85 5.22
N THR A 8 -4.73 11.58 4.53
CA THR A 8 -5.13 12.64 3.59
C THR A 8 -4.68 12.26 2.17
N ASN A 9 -5.32 11.23 1.62
CA ASN A 9 -5.17 10.88 0.21
C ASN A 9 -5.91 11.91 -0.68
N GLU A 10 -5.33 13.09 -0.85
CA GLU A 10 -5.91 14.18 -1.66
C GLU A 10 -5.65 14.05 -3.17
N ARG A 11 -5.15 12.90 -3.61
CA ARG A 11 -4.82 12.69 -5.03
C ARG A 11 -6.11 12.71 -5.86
N ALA A 12 -6.07 13.44 -6.98
CA ALA A 12 -7.13 13.39 -7.97
C ALA A 12 -7.08 12.03 -8.69
N TYR A 13 -8.17 11.28 -8.60
CA TYR A 13 -8.38 10.03 -9.31
C TYR A 13 -9.41 10.22 -10.41
N ALA A 14 -9.25 9.48 -11.51
CA ALA A 14 -10.17 9.54 -12.65
C ALA A 14 -11.56 8.95 -12.31
N ASP A 15 -11.61 8.00 -11.38
CA ASP A 15 -12.83 7.32 -10.95
C ASP A 15 -12.74 6.92 -9.46
N ASP A 16 -13.92 6.74 -8.85
CA ASP A 16 -14.04 6.42 -7.43
C ASP A 16 -13.54 5.01 -7.08
N LYS A 17 -13.61 4.05 -8.02
CA LYS A 17 -13.11 2.69 -7.77
C LYS A 17 -11.60 2.68 -7.63
N THR A 18 -10.90 3.46 -8.46
CA THR A 18 -9.45 3.64 -8.35
C THR A 18 -9.08 4.32 -7.03
N ARG A 19 -9.87 5.30 -6.58
CA ARG A 19 -9.67 5.92 -5.25
C ARG A 19 -9.80 4.89 -4.14
N GLU A 20 -10.90 4.14 -4.10
CA GLU A 20 -11.14 3.09 -3.10
C GLU A 20 -10.06 2.02 -3.11
N LEU A 21 -9.57 1.62 -4.30
CA LEU A 21 -8.48 0.67 -4.43
C LEU A 21 -7.20 1.21 -3.80
N MET A 22 -6.87 2.48 -4.05
CA MET A 22 -5.68 3.12 -3.50
C MET A 22 -5.78 3.26 -1.97
N ASP A 23 -6.96 3.55 -1.44
CA ASP A 23 -7.17 3.59 0.01
C ASP A 23 -6.95 2.21 0.65
N LYS A 24 -7.33 1.12 -0.02
CA LYS A 24 -7.00 -0.26 0.41
C LYS A 24 -5.50 -0.53 0.37
N VAL A 25 -4.79 -0.04 -0.65
CA VAL A 25 -3.33 -0.18 -0.74
C VAL A 25 -2.64 0.56 0.39
N ILE A 26 -3.06 1.81 0.68
CA ILE A 26 -2.55 2.58 1.81
C ILE A 26 -2.78 1.81 3.10
N LYS A 27 -4.01 1.32 3.32
CA LYS A 27 -4.35 0.53 4.50
C LYS A 27 -3.47 -0.73 4.64
N PHE A 28 -3.17 -1.43 3.55
CA PHE A 28 -2.30 -2.61 3.58
C PHE A 28 -0.91 -2.28 4.14
N PHE A 29 -0.29 -1.18 3.68
CA PHE A 29 1.04 -0.79 4.16
C PHE A 29 1.01 -0.25 5.59
N GLU A 30 -0.04 0.47 5.98
CA GLU A 30 -0.22 0.95 7.35
C GLU A 30 -0.44 -0.21 8.33
N ASP A 31 -1.24 -1.22 7.96
CA ASP A 31 -1.48 -2.41 8.77
C ASP A 31 -0.22 -3.29 8.88
N LYS A 32 0.60 -3.37 7.81
CA LYS A 32 1.90 -4.06 7.83
C LYS A 32 2.93 -3.34 8.71
N GLY A 33 2.92 -2.01 8.69
CA GLY A 33 3.74 -1.17 9.54
C GLY A 33 5.18 -0.99 9.06
N LEU A 34 5.75 0.18 9.37
CA LEU A 34 7.08 0.58 8.89
C LEU A 34 8.22 -0.32 9.41
N GLU A 35 8.10 -0.85 10.62
CA GLU A 35 9.12 -1.71 11.23
C GLU A 35 9.28 -3.02 10.46
N SER A 36 8.17 -3.75 10.24
CA SER A 36 8.16 -4.99 9.45
C SER A 36 8.65 -4.76 8.02
N ILE A 37 8.26 -3.66 7.38
CA ILE A 37 8.72 -3.34 6.02
C ILE A 37 10.24 -3.15 5.98
N LYS A 38 10.83 -2.53 7.01
CA LYS A 38 12.29 -2.34 7.10
C LYS A 38 13.00 -3.66 7.35
N GLU A 39 12.46 -4.50 8.22
CA GLU A 39 12.98 -5.84 8.47
C GLU A 39 13.00 -6.67 7.18
N ASP A 40 11.87 -6.76 6.47
CA ASP A 40 11.75 -7.44 5.18
C ASP A 40 12.80 -6.94 4.17
N PHE A 41 13.02 -5.61 4.13
CA PHE A 41 14.03 -5.01 3.27
C PHE A 41 15.46 -5.43 3.65
N HIS A 42 15.79 -5.41 4.95
CA HIS A 42 17.11 -5.79 5.45
C HIS A 42 17.39 -7.27 5.26
N GLU A 43 16.39 -8.11 5.47
CA GLU A 43 16.45 -9.56 5.32
C GLU A 43 16.31 -10.03 3.87
N ARG A 44 15.98 -9.11 2.94
CA ARG A 44 15.75 -9.40 1.51
C ARG A 44 14.61 -10.41 1.30
N VAL A 45 13.60 -10.33 2.16
CA VAL A 45 12.41 -11.16 2.09
C VAL A 45 11.62 -10.79 0.83
N TRP A 46 11.16 -11.81 0.11
CA TRP A 46 10.29 -11.60 -1.04
C TRP A 46 8.89 -11.18 -0.59
N ASN A 47 8.37 -10.10 -1.17
CA ASN A 47 7.11 -9.46 -0.78
C ASN A 47 5.88 -10.20 -1.37
N HIS A 48 5.76 -11.49 -1.05
CA HIS A 48 4.72 -12.38 -1.56
C HIS A 48 3.32 -11.98 -1.10
N ASP A 49 3.21 -11.50 0.14
CA ASP A 49 2.00 -11.00 0.76
C ASP A 49 1.39 -9.83 -0.03
N PHE A 50 2.21 -8.87 -0.48
CA PHE A 50 1.72 -7.79 -1.33
C PHE A 50 1.26 -8.29 -2.71
N VAL A 51 1.95 -9.27 -3.30
CA VAL A 51 1.54 -9.84 -4.60
C VAL A 51 0.18 -10.53 -4.51
N GLU A 52 -0.06 -11.30 -3.44
CA GLU A 52 -1.36 -11.92 -3.20
C GLU A 52 -2.45 -10.87 -2.93
N PHE A 53 -2.16 -9.85 -2.12
CA PHE A 53 -3.07 -8.73 -1.90
C PHE A 53 -3.43 -8.02 -3.22
N ALA A 54 -2.44 -7.74 -4.06
CA ALA A 54 -2.64 -7.05 -5.34
C ALA A 54 -3.49 -7.87 -6.31
N LYS A 55 -3.29 -9.20 -6.33
CA LYS A 55 -4.12 -10.13 -7.09
C LYS A 55 -5.57 -10.15 -6.59
N GLN A 56 -5.78 -10.23 -5.28
CA GLN A 56 -7.12 -10.21 -4.69
C GLN A 56 -7.84 -8.87 -4.92
N SER A 57 -7.08 -7.77 -4.93
CA SER A 57 -7.60 -6.42 -5.15
C SER A 57 -7.74 -6.06 -6.63
N GLN A 58 -7.42 -6.99 -7.55
CA GLN A 58 -7.41 -6.77 -9.00
C GLN A 58 -6.61 -5.52 -9.41
N LEU A 59 -5.45 -5.32 -8.78
CA LEU A 59 -4.56 -4.20 -9.07
C LEU A 59 -3.79 -4.38 -10.40
N PHE A 60 -3.73 -5.62 -10.90
CA PHE A 60 -3.05 -6.02 -12.13
C PHE A 60 -4.00 -6.76 -13.09
#